data_AF-E8KH13-F1
#
_entry.id   AF-E8KH13-F1
#
_cell.length_a   1.000
_cell.length_b   1.000
_cell.length_c   1.000
_cell.angle_alpha   90.00
_cell.angle_beta   90.00
_cell.angle_gamma   90.00
#
_symmetry.space_group_name_H-M   'P 1'
#
loop_
_entity.id
_entity.type
_entity.pdbx_description
1 polymer ?
#
loop_
_entity_poly.entity_id
_entity_poly.type
_entity_poly.pdbx_seq_one_letter_code
_entity_poly.pdbx_strand_id
1 'polypeptide(L)'
;MKLQFETLDYQQQAVRSVLNLFVGQPNQQTNDLQLAHHSQFCPNAELVADLPLTENLANQQNAQNIKYKTTLSDHGLNFTVEMETGTGKTYVYLRTIFELNREYGWQKFVIVVPSVAIREGVLHTLETTRQHFATLFDNVSVNQKFEYKSNQLSRLKQFAENADSPHD
;
A
#
# COMPACT_ATOMS: atom_id res chain seq x y z
N MET A 1 15.13 -24.08 0.13
CA MET A 1 15.38 -23.47 -1.20
C MET A 1 15.17 -21.97 -1.05
N LYS A 2 16.15 -21.12 -1.40
CA LYS A 2 15.96 -19.66 -1.38
C LYS A 2 15.39 -19.24 -2.74
N LEU A 3 14.24 -18.58 -2.74
CA LEU A 3 13.67 -18.00 -3.95
C LEU A 3 14.53 -16.80 -4.37
N GLN A 4 14.94 -16.77 -5.64
CA GLN A 4 15.55 -15.59 -6.25
C GLN A 4 14.44 -14.77 -6.88
N PHE A 5 14.33 -13.50 -6.48
CA PHE A 5 13.35 -12.58 -7.03
C PHE A 5 14.03 -11.75 -8.11
N GLU A 6 13.48 -11.78 -9.31
CA GLU A 6 13.93 -10.95 -10.43
C GLU A 6 13.23 -9.59 -10.40
N THR A 7 13.93 -8.55 -10.85
CA THR A 7 13.32 -7.25 -11.08
C THR A 7 12.78 -7.21 -12.50
N LEU A 8 11.45 -7.19 -12.63
CA LEU A 8 10.78 -7.17 -13.93
C LEU A 8 10.23 -5.77 -14.23
N ASP A 9 10.54 -5.23 -15.40
CA ASP A 9 10.23 -3.83 -15.77
C ASP A 9 8.74 -3.52 -15.72
N TYR A 10 7.90 -4.44 -16.20
CA TYR A 10 6.45 -4.27 -16.17
C TYR A 10 5.89 -4.24 -14.74
N GLN A 11 6.53 -4.93 -13.80
CA GLN A 11 6.16 -4.85 -12.38
C GLN A 11 6.57 -3.50 -11.79
N GLN A 12 7.77 -2.99 -12.14
CA GLN A 12 8.21 -1.66 -11.73
C GLN A 12 7.30 -0.56 -12.29
N GLN A 13 6.89 -0.69 -13.55
CA GLN A 13 5.98 0.23 -14.20
C GLN A 13 4.62 0.27 -13.48
N ALA A 14 4.08 -0.89 -13.09
CA ALA A 14 2.83 -0.97 -12.34
C ALA A 14 2.94 -0.40 -10.92
N VAL A 15 4.07 -0.58 -10.25
CA VAL A 15 4.32 0.06 -8.94
C VAL A 15 4.39 1.58 -9.11
N ARG A 16 5.21 2.06 -10.05
CA ARG A 16 5.40 3.49 -10.32
C ARG A 16 4.12 4.19 -10.74
N SER A 17 3.23 3.53 -11.49
CA SER A 17 1.96 4.14 -11.87
C SER A 17 1.08 4.48 -10.67
N VAL A 18 1.16 3.70 -9.58
CA VAL A 18 0.47 4.02 -8.33
C VAL A 18 1.18 5.15 -7.59
N LEU A 19 2.51 5.07 -7.42
CA LEU A 19 3.28 6.10 -6.70
C LEU A 19 3.07 7.48 -7.34
N ASN A 20 3.09 7.54 -8.67
CA ASN A 20 3.00 8.77 -9.41
C ASN A 20 1.63 9.45 -9.33
N LEU A 21 0.58 8.76 -8.83
CA LEU A 21 -0.70 9.40 -8.54
C LEU A 21 -0.56 10.44 -7.42
N PHE A 22 0.37 10.23 -6.49
CA PHE A 22 0.50 11.03 -5.26
C PHE A 22 1.73 11.95 -5.28
N VAL A 23 2.33 12.21 -6.44
CA VAL A 23 3.42 13.19 -6.56
C VAL A 23 2.95 14.55 -6.05
N GLY A 24 3.72 15.13 -5.13
CA GLY A 24 3.38 16.33 -4.38
C GLY A 24 2.95 16.06 -2.93
N GLN A 25 2.60 14.82 -2.59
CA GLN A 25 2.34 14.43 -1.21
C GLN A 25 3.67 14.40 -0.45
N PRO A 26 3.81 15.12 0.68
CA PRO A 26 5.02 15.06 1.49
C PRO A 26 5.11 13.71 2.22
N ASN A 27 6.34 13.26 2.46
CA ASN A 27 6.58 12.15 3.37
C ASN A 27 6.33 12.61 4.80
N GLN A 28 5.17 12.23 5.35
CA GLN A 28 4.75 12.63 6.68
C GLN A 28 4.19 11.42 7.43
N GLN A 29 4.78 11.16 8.59
CA GLN A 29 4.20 10.27 9.58
C GLN A 29 3.31 11.10 10.51
N THR A 30 2.07 10.66 10.67
CA THR A 30 1.15 11.25 11.64
C THR A 30 1.48 10.69 13.02
N ASN A 31 1.85 11.57 13.93
CA ASN A 31 1.98 11.22 15.34
C ASN A 31 0.63 11.36 16.03
N ASP A 32 0.24 10.33 16.78
CA ASP A 32 -0.81 10.27 17.79
C ASP A 32 -1.93 11.31 17.71
N LEU A 33 -3.04 10.95 17.07
CA LEU A 33 -4.30 11.64 17.30
C LEU A 33 -4.88 11.17 18.64
N GLN A 34 -4.74 12.01 19.67
CA GLN A 34 -5.45 11.81 20.93
C GLN A 34 -6.90 12.27 20.77
N LEU A 35 -7.83 11.32 20.60
CA LEU A 35 -9.26 11.63 20.74
C LEU A 35 -9.62 11.71 22.22
N ALA A 36 -10.51 12.64 22.56
CA ALA A 36 -11.10 12.72 23.89
C ALA A 36 -11.69 11.34 24.25
N HIS A 37 -11.33 10.82 25.43
CA HIS A 37 -11.59 9.44 25.94
C HIS A 37 -10.49 8.38 25.71
N HIS A 38 -9.22 8.70 26.01
CA HIS A 38 -8.13 7.71 26.21
C HIS A 38 -7.85 6.74 25.04
N SER A 39 -8.31 7.06 23.84
CA SER A 39 -8.11 6.23 22.65
C SER A 39 -7.12 6.94 21.72
N GLN A 40 -5.94 6.35 21.54
CA GLN A 40 -4.86 6.87 20.70
C GLN A 40 -5.01 6.28 19.31
N PHE A 41 -5.22 7.11 18.29
CA PHE A 41 -5.26 6.64 16.91
C PHE A 41 -4.03 7.11 16.15
N CYS A 42 -3.41 6.20 15.40
CA CYS A 42 -2.26 6.50 14.55
C CYS A 42 -2.67 6.29 13.09
N PRO A 43 -3.39 7.23 12.45
CA PRO A 43 -3.75 7.10 11.04
C PRO A 43 -2.54 7.38 10.14
N ASN A 44 -2.67 7.08 8.85
CA ASN A 44 -1.77 7.67 7.85
C ASN A 44 -2.07 9.16 7.70
N ALA A 45 -1.06 9.94 7.26
CA ALA A 45 -1.26 11.37 6.99
C ALA A 45 -2.33 11.55 5.90
N GLU A 46 -3.20 12.54 6.10
CA GLU A 46 -4.19 12.92 5.09
C GLU A 46 -3.50 13.45 3.83
N LEU A 47 -4.21 13.38 2.71
CA LEU A 47 -3.74 13.97 1.47
C LEU A 47 -3.72 15.49 1.60
N VAL A 48 -2.65 16.12 1.13
CA VAL A 48 -2.57 17.59 1.11
C VAL A 48 -3.64 18.18 0.20
N ALA A 49 -4.24 19.28 0.63
CA ALA A 49 -5.43 19.84 -0.02
C ALA A 49 -5.19 20.29 -1.48
N ASP A 50 -3.96 20.67 -1.80
CA ASP A 50 -3.50 21.14 -3.11
C ASP A 50 -2.81 20.05 -3.93
N LEU A 51 -2.91 18.77 -3.52
CA LEU A 51 -2.33 17.66 -4.28
C LEU A 51 -2.93 17.61 -5.70
N PRO A 52 -2.11 17.66 -6.77
CA PRO A 52 -2.60 17.75 -8.15
C PRO A 52 -3.06 16.38 -8.68
N LEU A 53 -3.92 15.66 -7.94
CA LEU A 53 -4.36 14.30 -8.26
C LEU A 53 -4.97 14.17 -9.65
N THR A 54 -5.75 15.15 -10.10
CA THR A 54 -6.36 15.14 -11.44
C THR A 54 -5.29 15.17 -12.52
N GLU A 55 -4.26 15.99 -12.34
CA GLU A 55 -3.14 16.09 -13.28
C GLU A 55 -2.28 14.82 -13.23
N ASN A 56 -1.96 14.34 -12.01
CA ASN A 56 -1.21 13.11 -11.81
C ASN A 56 -1.90 11.91 -12.49
N LEU A 57 -3.23 11.79 -12.32
CA LEU A 57 -4.04 10.77 -12.99
C LEU A 57 -3.98 10.93 -14.52
N ALA A 58 -4.17 12.14 -15.04
CA ALA A 58 -4.08 12.39 -16.48
C ALA A 58 -2.69 12.01 -17.04
N ASN A 59 -1.63 12.34 -16.32
CA ASN A 59 -0.26 12.00 -16.68
C ASN A 59 -0.03 10.48 -16.70
N GLN A 60 -0.57 9.74 -15.73
CA GLN A 60 -0.51 8.28 -15.73
C GLN A 60 -1.29 7.68 -16.90
N GLN A 61 -2.50 8.16 -17.15
CA GLN A 61 -3.30 7.66 -18.28
C GLN A 61 -2.64 7.95 -19.64
N ASN A 62 -1.97 9.10 -19.78
CA ASN A 62 -1.18 9.45 -20.96
C ASN A 62 0.04 8.53 -21.11
N ALA A 63 0.82 8.34 -20.05
CA ALA A 63 2.03 7.51 -20.07
C ALA A 63 1.73 6.05 -20.42
N GLN A 64 0.56 5.53 -20.02
CA GLN A 64 0.10 4.18 -20.32
C GLN A 64 -0.71 4.08 -21.63
N ASN A 65 -0.83 5.17 -22.40
CA ASN A 65 -1.62 5.24 -23.64
C ASN A 65 -3.08 4.72 -23.47
N ILE A 66 -3.71 5.02 -22.33
CA ILE A 66 -5.09 4.61 -22.06
C ILE A 66 -6.04 5.35 -23.02
N LYS A 67 -6.77 4.57 -23.82
CA LYS A 67 -7.70 5.08 -24.84
C LYS A 67 -8.91 5.79 -24.21
N TYR A 68 -9.48 5.21 -23.16
CA TYR A 68 -10.66 5.73 -22.48
C TYR A 68 -10.26 6.27 -21.11
N LYS A 69 -10.01 7.59 -21.06
CA LYS A 69 -9.55 8.25 -19.84
C LYS A 69 -10.73 8.55 -18.92
N THR A 70 -10.53 8.32 -17.63
CA THR A 70 -11.46 8.67 -16.56
C THR A 70 -10.94 9.87 -15.77
N THR A 71 -11.83 10.47 -15.00
CA THR A 71 -11.54 11.60 -14.12
C THR A 71 -11.89 11.25 -12.66
N LEU A 72 -11.38 12.04 -11.72
CA LEU A 72 -11.74 11.88 -10.30
C LEU A 72 -13.24 12.10 -10.04
N SER A 73 -13.93 12.91 -10.85
CA SER A 73 -15.38 13.09 -10.74
C SER A 73 -16.18 11.84 -11.06
N ASP A 74 -15.63 10.91 -11.86
CA ASP A 74 -16.33 9.70 -12.27
C ASP A 74 -16.30 8.62 -11.17
N HIS A 75 -15.16 8.51 -10.45
CA HIS A 75 -14.88 7.37 -9.57
C HIS A 75 -14.30 7.74 -8.20
N GLY A 76 -14.08 9.03 -7.91
CA GLY A 76 -13.41 9.47 -6.69
C GLY A 76 -11.96 8.98 -6.62
N LEU A 77 -11.50 8.63 -5.41
CA LEU A 77 -10.15 8.10 -5.16
C LEU A 77 -10.05 6.58 -5.36
N ASN A 78 -10.82 6.03 -6.30
CA ASN A 78 -10.77 4.61 -6.66
C ASN A 78 -9.96 4.44 -7.95
N PHE A 79 -8.74 3.94 -7.81
CA PHE A 79 -7.82 3.71 -8.93
C PHE A 79 -7.68 2.23 -9.25
N THR A 80 -7.51 1.90 -10.52
CA THR A 80 -7.39 0.52 -11.00
C THR A 80 -6.04 0.30 -11.69
N VAL A 81 -5.35 -0.78 -11.30
CA VAL A 81 -4.19 -1.31 -12.02
C VAL A 81 -4.54 -2.66 -12.63
N GLU A 82 -4.68 -2.68 -13.95
CA GLU A 82 -4.94 -3.91 -14.70
C GLU A 82 -3.64 -4.65 -15.00
N MET A 83 -3.64 -5.96 -14.78
CA MET A 83 -2.50 -6.81 -15.07
C MET A 83 -3.01 -8.21 -15.42
N GLU A 84 -2.40 -8.82 -16.42
CA GLU A 84 -2.69 -10.17 -16.90
C GLU A 84 -2.41 -11.23 -15.81
N THR A 85 -3.11 -12.36 -15.86
CA THR A 85 -2.88 -13.45 -14.91
C THR A 85 -1.45 -13.99 -15.05
N GLY A 86 -0.81 -14.34 -13.93
CA GLY A 86 0.57 -14.86 -13.94
C GLY A 86 1.67 -13.79 -13.99
N THR A 87 1.34 -12.50 -14.07
CA THR A 87 2.33 -11.40 -14.08
C THR A 87 2.75 -10.92 -12.68
N GLY A 88 2.32 -11.59 -11.62
CA GLY A 88 2.74 -11.27 -10.26
C GLY A 88 2.01 -10.07 -9.62
N LYS A 89 0.72 -9.88 -9.92
CA LYS A 89 -0.14 -8.85 -9.29
C LYS A 89 -0.01 -8.81 -7.76
N THR A 90 0.07 -9.98 -7.12
CA THR A 90 0.30 -10.12 -5.67
C THR A 90 1.59 -9.46 -5.22
N TYR A 91 2.69 -9.75 -5.91
CA TYR A 91 3.97 -9.12 -5.62
C TYR A 91 3.93 -7.61 -5.84
N VAL A 92 3.28 -7.16 -6.93
CA VAL A 92 3.16 -5.73 -7.26
C VAL A 92 2.45 -4.96 -6.18
N TYR A 93 1.23 -5.32 -5.77
CA TYR A 93 0.54 -4.51 -4.73
C TYR A 93 1.25 -4.57 -3.38
N LEU A 94 1.91 -5.69 -3.03
CA LEU A 94 2.70 -5.79 -1.80
C LEU A 94 3.89 -4.85 -1.88
N ARG A 95 4.65 -4.87 -2.98
CA ARG A 95 5.75 -3.94 -3.19
C ARG A 95 5.26 -2.49 -3.18
N THR A 96 4.13 -2.18 -3.82
CA THR A 96 3.54 -0.84 -3.81
C THR A 96 3.29 -0.35 -2.38
N ILE A 97 2.85 -1.21 -1.46
CA ILE A 97 2.69 -0.84 -0.04
C ILE A 97 4.02 -0.38 0.58
N PHE A 98 5.11 -1.13 0.37
CA PHE A 98 6.44 -0.72 0.86
C PHE A 98 6.95 0.56 0.20
N GLU A 99 6.67 0.75 -1.08
CA GLU A 99 7.09 1.94 -1.83
C GLU A 99 6.30 3.17 -1.38
N LEU A 100 4.99 3.04 -1.11
CA LEU A 100 4.17 4.10 -0.53
C LEU A 100 4.64 4.46 0.88
N ASN A 101 5.09 3.48 1.67
CA ASN A 101 5.73 3.74 2.95
C ASN A 101 7.02 4.55 2.80
N ARG A 102 7.90 4.12 1.89
CA ARG A 102 9.18 4.80 1.65
C ARG A 102 9.00 6.22 1.13
N GLU A 103 8.12 6.43 0.16
CA GLU A 103 7.94 7.71 -0.50
C GLU A 103 7.08 8.68 0.32
N TYR A 104 5.99 8.19 0.93
CA TYR A 104 4.96 9.05 1.54
C TYR A 104 4.76 8.83 3.04
N GLY A 105 5.48 7.88 3.66
CA GLY A 105 5.43 7.63 5.10
C GLY A 105 4.18 6.87 5.56
N TRP A 106 3.33 6.38 4.64
CA TRP A 106 2.13 5.63 5.00
C TRP A 106 2.48 4.25 5.55
N GLN A 107 1.85 3.86 6.66
CA GLN A 107 2.17 2.63 7.39
C GLN A 107 0.99 1.65 7.45
N LYS A 108 -0.24 2.16 7.39
CA LYS A 108 -1.45 1.36 7.58
C LYS A 108 -2.15 1.08 6.27
N PHE A 109 -2.26 -0.19 5.92
CA PHE A 109 -2.90 -0.64 4.69
C PHE A 109 -3.86 -1.79 4.97
N VAL A 110 -4.97 -1.82 4.24
CA VAL A 110 -5.98 -2.89 4.32
C VAL A 110 -6.08 -3.56 2.97
N ILE A 111 -5.83 -4.87 2.93
CA ILE A 111 -5.94 -5.68 1.71
C ILE A 111 -7.25 -6.47 1.79
N VAL A 112 -8.20 -6.11 0.94
CA VAL A 112 -9.50 -6.79 0.84
C VAL A 112 -9.45 -7.84 -0.26
N VAL A 113 -9.85 -9.07 0.05
CA VAL A 113 -9.80 -10.21 -0.87
C VAL A 113 -11.14 -10.94 -0.92
N PRO A 114 -11.55 -11.51 -2.07
CA PRO A 114 -12.91 -12.04 -2.23
C PRO A 114 -13.08 -13.47 -1.68
N SER A 115 -11.99 -14.14 -1.29
CA SER A 115 -12.06 -15.50 -0.75
C SER A 115 -10.96 -15.80 0.26
N VAL A 116 -11.21 -16.80 1.10
CA VAL A 116 -10.23 -17.34 2.06
C VAL A 116 -9.00 -17.89 1.32
N ALA A 117 -9.17 -18.61 0.21
CA ALA A 117 -8.05 -19.18 -0.53
C ALA A 117 -7.10 -18.09 -1.07
N ILE A 118 -7.64 -16.98 -1.58
CA ILE A 118 -6.82 -15.85 -2.02
C ILE A 118 -6.08 -15.24 -0.83
N ARG A 119 -6.76 -15.04 0.30
CA ARG A 119 -6.14 -14.54 1.54
C ARG A 119 -4.95 -15.38 1.99
N GLU A 120 -5.09 -16.70 2.05
CA GLU A 120 -4.00 -17.59 2.43
C GLU A 120 -2.83 -17.48 1.44
N GLY A 121 -3.11 -17.32 0.15
CA GLY A 121 -2.09 -17.04 -0.87
C GLY A 121 -1.34 -15.72 -0.64
N VAL A 122 -2.05 -14.67 -0.21
CA VAL A 122 -1.43 -13.38 0.15
C VAL A 122 -0.52 -13.54 1.37
N LEU A 123 -1.01 -14.17 2.45
CA LEU A 123 -0.25 -14.40 3.68
C LEU A 123 1.02 -15.24 3.40
N HIS A 124 0.89 -16.27 2.58
CA HIS A 124 2.04 -17.08 2.15
C HIS A 124 3.05 -16.26 1.33
N THR A 125 2.58 -15.40 0.44
CA THR A 125 3.45 -14.52 -0.36
C THR A 125 4.18 -13.52 0.54
N LEU A 126 3.50 -12.90 1.50
CA LEU A 126 4.11 -12.01 2.50
C LEU A 126 5.22 -12.72 3.28
N GLU A 127 4.98 -13.94 3.75
CA GLU A 127 6.01 -14.71 4.48
C GLU A 127 7.20 -15.06 3.58
N THR A 128 6.92 -15.52 2.37
CA THR A 128 7.95 -15.97 1.41
C THR A 128 8.79 -14.81 0.88
N THR A 129 8.20 -13.61 0.76
CA THR A 129 8.88 -12.38 0.31
C THR A 129 9.50 -11.58 1.45
N ARG A 130 9.33 -11.99 2.70
CA ARG A 130 9.79 -11.24 3.89
C ARG A 130 11.25 -10.85 3.82
N GLN A 131 12.14 -11.81 3.56
CA GLN A 131 13.59 -11.54 3.47
C GLN A 131 13.95 -10.65 2.28
N HIS A 132 13.23 -10.82 1.17
CA HIS A 132 13.43 -10.02 -0.04
C HIS A 132 13.07 -8.55 0.20
N PHE A 133 11.89 -8.29 0.75
CA PHE A 133 11.48 -6.92 1.08
C PHE A 133 12.32 -6.30 2.19
N ALA A 134 12.72 -7.07 3.21
CA ALA A 134 13.65 -6.58 4.23
C ALA A 134 14.99 -6.15 3.63
N THR A 135 15.47 -6.82 2.57
CA THR A 135 16.71 -6.41 1.88
C THR A 135 16.51 -5.17 1.00
N LEU A 136 15.34 -5.07 0.33
CA LEU A 136 15.02 -3.97 -0.59
C LEU A 136 14.65 -2.65 0.09
N PHE A 137 14.11 -2.73 1.31
CA PHE A 137 13.56 -1.61 2.07
C PHE A 137 14.19 -1.52 3.46
N ASP A 138 15.51 -1.70 3.55
CA ASP A 138 16.31 -1.41 4.77
C ASP A 138 15.77 -2.01 6.08
N ASN A 139 15.32 -3.26 6.01
CA ASN A 139 14.71 -4.02 7.11
C ASN A 139 13.48 -3.35 7.75
N VAL A 140 12.69 -2.61 6.98
CA VAL A 140 11.37 -2.13 7.42
C VAL A 140 10.57 -3.31 8.00
N SER A 141 10.24 -3.18 9.28
CA SER A 141 9.44 -4.16 10.02
C SER A 141 8.01 -4.16 9.48
N VAL A 142 7.56 -5.30 8.98
CA VAL A 142 6.14 -5.52 8.67
C VAL A 142 5.52 -6.32 9.80
N ASN A 143 4.49 -5.75 10.44
CA ASN A 143 3.67 -6.50 11.39
C ASN A 143 2.82 -7.54 10.65
N GLN A 144 3.33 -8.75 10.51
CA GLN A 144 2.81 -9.80 9.62
C GLN A 144 1.42 -10.38 9.96
N LYS A 145 0.74 -9.97 11.04
CA LYS A 145 -0.31 -10.81 11.67
C LYS A 145 -1.70 -10.17 11.80
N PHE A 146 -2.12 -9.36 10.84
CA PHE A 146 -3.47 -8.78 10.86
C PHE A 146 -4.40 -9.46 9.85
N GLU A 147 -4.62 -10.77 10.00
CA GLU A 147 -5.86 -11.36 9.51
C GLU A 147 -7.02 -10.79 10.33
N TYR A 148 -7.90 -10.03 9.68
CA TYR A 148 -9.13 -9.59 10.32
C TYR A 148 -10.05 -10.80 10.56
N LYS A 149 -10.44 -10.98 11.83
CA LYS A 149 -11.51 -11.91 12.22
C LYS A 149 -12.57 -11.13 12.98
N SER A 150 -13.83 -11.28 12.58
CA SER A 150 -14.96 -10.58 13.21
C SER A 150 -15.10 -10.87 14.71
N ASN A 151 -14.65 -12.03 15.16
CA ASN A 151 -14.62 -12.42 16.58
C ASN A 151 -13.36 -11.94 17.33
N GLN A 152 -12.48 -11.14 16.72
CA GLN A 152 -11.24 -10.65 17.31
C GLN A 152 -11.09 -9.12 17.15
N LEU A 153 -12.10 -8.38 17.62
CA LEU A 153 -12.13 -6.91 17.56
C LEU A 153 -10.94 -6.21 18.25
N SER A 154 -10.32 -6.86 19.24
CA SER A 154 -9.10 -6.35 19.88
C SER A 154 -7.95 -6.14 18.89
N ARG A 155 -7.85 -6.97 17.85
CA ARG A 155 -6.82 -6.82 16.81
C ARG A 155 -7.07 -5.61 15.92
N LEU A 156 -8.33 -5.31 15.63
CA LEU A 156 -8.69 -4.11 14.87
C LEU A 156 -8.35 -2.85 15.66
N LYS A 157 -8.61 -2.85 16.98
CA LYS A 157 -8.18 -1.76 17.86
C LYS A 157 -6.66 -1.60 17.85
N GLN A 158 -5.92 -2.69 18.03
CA GLN A 158 -4.46 -2.67 17.96
C GLN A 158 -3.95 -2.14 16.61
N PHE A 159 -4.56 -2.55 15.49
CA PHE A 159 -4.23 -2.00 14.17
C PHE A 159 -4.47 -0.49 14.11
N ALA A 160 -5.53 0.03 14.74
CA ALA A 160 -5.84 1.45 14.76
C ALA A 160 -4.90 2.26 15.69
N GLU A 161 -4.51 1.67 16.82
CA GLU A 161 -3.78 2.34 17.90
C GLU A 161 -2.25 2.26 17.78
N ASN A 162 -1.69 1.20 17.19
CA ASN A 162 -0.24 1.04 17.09
C ASN A 162 0.39 2.15 16.23
N ALA A 163 1.32 2.91 16.80
CA ALA A 163 2.30 3.66 16.03
C ALA A 163 3.41 2.67 15.63
N ASP A 164 3.60 2.42 14.33
CA ASP A 164 4.80 1.73 13.87
C ASP A 164 5.96 2.72 13.99
N SER A 165 6.57 2.76 15.18
CA SER A 165 7.74 3.58 15.42
C SER A 165 8.87 3.04 14.53
N PRO A 166 9.54 3.88 13.73
CA PRO A 166 10.83 3.50 13.18
C PRO A 166 11.73 3.21 14.38
N HIS A 167 12.30 2.01 14.43
CA HIS A 167 13.29 1.68 15.44
C HIS A 167 14.41 2.73 15.42
N ASP A 168 14.82 3.18 16.62
CA ASP A 168 16.09 3.87 16.87
C ASP A 168 17.28 3.21 16.14
#